data_AF-A0A957VW64-F1
#
_entry.id   AF-A0A957VW64-F1
#
_cell.length_a   1.000
_cell.length_b   1.000
_cell.length_c   1.000
_cell.angle_alpha   90.00
_cell.angle_beta   90.00
_cell.angle_gamma   90.00
#
_symmetry.space_group_name_H-M   'P 1'
#
loop_
_entity.id
_entity.type
_entity.pdbx_description
1 polymer ?
#
loop_
_entity_poly.entity_id
_entity_poly.type
_entity_poly.pdbx_seq_one_letter_code
_entity_poly.pdbx_strand_id
1 'polypeptide(L)'
;AFAGEYEGRPTPAMGRFSGKREWETVYHGWTLDKALVDLGFVRNDGKTLMPQPHLHMDDSKMWKLEHVKDLPVNSPLEGFRALSPKEREAAAATYRAGYKIRPI
;
A
#
# COMPACT_ATOMS: atom_id res chain seq x y z
N ALA A 1 0.04 14.46 -0.10
CA ALA A 1 0.06 15.85 0.43
C ALA A 1 -1.34 16.26 0.88
N PHE A 2 -1.48 17.12 1.90
CA PHE A 2 -2.78 17.68 2.27
C PHE A 2 -3.36 18.51 1.12
N ALA A 3 -4.68 18.52 0.95
CA ALA A 3 -5.32 19.39 -0.03
C ALA A 3 -4.98 20.85 0.29
N GLY A 4 -4.72 21.66 -0.74
CA GLY A 4 -4.39 23.08 -0.56
C GLY A 4 -5.51 23.86 0.14
N GLU A 5 -6.74 23.40 -0.06
CA GLU A 5 -7.94 23.88 0.60
C GLU A 5 -8.75 22.70 1.16
N TYR A 6 -9.35 22.90 2.32
CA TYR A 6 -10.28 21.98 2.95
C TYR A 6 -11.53 22.77 3.38
N GLU A 7 -12.70 22.36 2.90
CA GLU A 7 -13.98 23.03 3.16
C GLU A 7 -13.96 24.55 2.88
N GLY A 8 -13.30 24.96 1.79
CA GLY A 8 -13.20 26.35 1.37
C GLY A 8 -12.26 27.21 2.23
N ARG A 9 -11.47 26.59 3.12
CA ARG A 9 -10.44 27.27 3.91
C ARG A 9 -9.06 26.80 3.47
N PRO A 10 -8.06 27.70 3.40
CA PRO A 10 -6.69 27.30 3.16
C PRO A 10 -6.24 26.40 4.31
N THR A 11 -5.73 25.22 3.98
CA THR A 11 -5.23 24.29 5.00
C THR A 11 -4.05 24.96 5.71
N PRO A 12 -4.09 25.19 7.04
CA PRO A 12 -3.00 25.84 7.76
C PRO A 12 -1.71 25.11 7.46
N ALA A 13 -0.67 25.84 7.07
CA ALA A 13 0.59 25.30 6.59
C ALA A 13 1.35 24.58 7.73
N MET A 14 0.90 23.39 8.09
CA MET A 14 1.62 22.40 8.89
C MET A 14 2.78 21.91 8.00
N GLY A 15 3.84 22.72 7.90
CA GLY A 15 5.09 22.48 7.16
C GLY A 15 4.90 21.78 5.81
N ARG A 16 4.88 22.52 4.69
CA ARG A 16 4.64 22.01 3.31
C ARG A 16 5.20 20.61 3.07
N PHE A 17 4.37 19.62 3.38
CA PHE A 17 4.63 18.22 3.22
C PHE A 17 4.50 17.89 1.73
N SER A 18 5.53 18.30 0.98
CA SER A 18 5.69 18.17 -0.46
C SER A 18 6.35 16.82 -0.81
N GLY A 19 6.09 16.30 -2.01
CA GLY A 19 6.50 14.97 -2.47
C GLY A 19 5.44 13.86 -2.28
N LYS A 20 5.75 12.65 -2.77
CA LYS A 20 5.02 11.41 -2.44
C LYS A 20 5.49 10.95 -1.05
N ARG A 21 4.62 10.86 -0.05
CA ARG A 21 5.03 10.64 1.36
C ARG A 21 4.93 9.19 1.80
N GLU A 22 4.11 8.42 1.11
CA GLU A 22 3.75 7.06 1.47
C GLU A 22 3.99 6.12 0.29
N TRP A 23 4.61 4.97 0.57
CA TRP A 23 4.92 3.93 -0.42
C TRP A 23 3.65 3.41 -1.12
N GLU A 24 2.53 3.37 -0.41
CA GLU A 24 1.22 2.95 -0.94
C GLU A 24 0.79 3.79 -2.15
N THR A 25 1.01 5.10 -2.11
CA THR A 25 0.67 6.03 -3.21
C THR A 25 1.73 6.02 -4.31
N VAL A 26 2.99 5.73 -3.97
CA VAL A 26 4.07 5.56 -4.97
C VAL A 26 3.80 4.35 -5.86
N TYR A 27 3.43 3.22 -5.25
CA TYR A 27 3.26 1.93 -5.90
C TYR A 27 1.80 1.54 -6.14
N HIS A 28 0.84 2.48 -6.00
CA HIS A 28 -0.56 2.19 -6.28
C HIS A 28 -0.74 1.67 -7.72
N GLY A 29 -1.36 0.50 -7.87
CA GLY A 29 -1.58 -0.17 -9.16
C GLY A 29 -0.37 -0.93 -9.70
N TRP A 30 0.75 -0.97 -8.95
CA TRP A 30 1.87 -1.84 -9.28
C TRP A 30 1.62 -3.26 -8.77
N THR A 31 2.40 -4.21 -9.28
CA THR A 31 2.51 -5.54 -8.70
C THR A 31 3.64 -5.55 -7.66
N LEU A 32 3.52 -6.39 -6.63
CA LEU A 32 4.43 -6.42 -5.49
C LEU A 32 5.85 -6.80 -5.92
N ASP A 33 6.00 -7.73 -6.86
CA ASP A 33 7.30 -8.08 -7.45
C ASP A 33 8.02 -6.87 -8.07
N LYS A 34 7.28 -6.01 -8.80
CA LYS A 34 7.85 -4.79 -9.40
C LYS A 34 8.26 -3.76 -8.33
N ALA A 35 7.43 -3.57 -7.31
CA ALA A 35 7.75 -2.67 -6.21
C ALA A 35 8.99 -3.15 -5.42
N LEU A 36 9.12 -4.45 -5.19
CA LEU A 36 10.29 -5.03 -4.50
C LEU A 36 11.59 -4.88 -5.30
N VAL A 37 11.51 -5.00 -6.64
CA VAL A 37 12.67 -4.75 -7.53
C VAL A 37 13.07 -3.29 -7.49
N ASP A 38 12.12 -2.35 -7.61
CA ASP A 38 12.38 -0.90 -7.59
C ASP A 38 13.01 -0.44 -6.26
N LEU A 39 12.57 -1.01 -5.14
CA LEU A 39 13.11 -0.74 -3.80
C LEU A 39 14.45 -1.44 -3.51
N GLY A 40 14.94 -2.29 -4.41
CA GLY A 40 16.18 -3.05 -4.21
C GLY A 40 16.08 -4.15 -3.14
N PHE A 41 14.87 -4.69 -2.88
CA PHE A 41 14.65 -5.77 -1.91
C PHE A 41 14.84 -7.17 -2.50
N VAL A 42 15.74 -7.28 -3.46
CA VAL A 42 16.12 -8.52 -4.13
C VAL A 42 17.62 -8.72 -3.94
N ARG A 43 18.02 -9.97 -3.66
CA ARG A 43 19.44 -10.33 -3.49
C ARG A 43 20.19 -10.26 -4.82
N ASN A 44 21.51 -10.44 -4.75
CA ASN A 44 22.42 -10.39 -5.90
C ASN A 44 22.10 -11.42 -7.00
N ASP A 45 21.31 -12.46 -6.71
CA ASP A 45 20.87 -13.45 -7.71
C ASP A 45 19.69 -12.96 -8.57
N GLY A 46 19.18 -11.75 -8.31
CA GLY A 46 18.12 -11.11 -9.07
C GLY A 46 16.73 -11.72 -8.89
N LYS A 47 16.55 -12.71 -8.00
CA LYS A 47 15.27 -13.40 -7.82
C LYS A 47 14.86 -13.66 -6.38
N THR A 48 15.82 -13.82 -5.47
CA THR A 48 15.53 -14.16 -4.08
C THR A 48 15.22 -12.89 -3.29
N LEU A 49 14.12 -12.89 -2.56
CA LEU A 49 13.71 -11.73 -1.76
C LEU A 49 14.65 -11.56 -0.55
N MET A 50 15.05 -10.32 -0.28
CA MET A 50 15.69 -9.98 1.00
C MET A 50 14.75 -10.21 2.20
N PRO A 51 13.49 -9.70 2.21
CA PRO A 51 12.55 -9.98 3.30
C PRO A 51 12.06 -11.43 3.23
N GLN A 52 11.98 -12.08 4.39
CA GLN A 52 11.49 -13.44 4.55
C GLN A 52 10.49 -13.52 5.70
N PRO A 53 9.41 -14.31 5.59
CA PRO A 53 8.44 -14.50 6.68
C PRO A 53 8.97 -15.46 7.76
N HIS A 54 10.21 -15.93 7.65
CA HIS A 54 10.85 -16.88 8.55
C HIS A 54 12.37 -16.71 8.55
N LEU A 55 13.04 -17.36 9.51
CA LEU A 55 14.50 -17.36 9.64
C LEU A 55 15.19 -18.59 9.01
N HIS A 56 14.46 -19.43 8.28
CA HIS A 56 15.08 -20.53 7.52
C HIS A 56 15.80 -19.98 6.29
N MET A 57 17.12 -20.15 6.25
CA MET A 57 17.99 -19.59 5.20
C MET A 57 18.37 -20.60 4.11
N ASP A 58 17.78 -21.79 4.13
CA ASP A 58 17.94 -22.78 3.07
C ASP A 58 17.24 -22.30 1.78
N ASP A 59 17.95 -22.34 0.64
CA ASP A 59 17.43 -21.79 -0.63
C ASP A 59 16.10 -22.41 -1.07
N SER A 60 15.82 -23.67 -0.71
CA SER A 60 14.55 -24.34 -1.03
C SER A 60 13.35 -23.75 -0.30
N LYS A 61 13.60 -23.03 0.81
CA LYS A 61 12.57 -22.39 1.64
C LYS A 61 12.47 -20.89 1.40
N MET A 62 13.45 -20.31 0.72
CA MET A 62 13.54 -18.88 0.49
C MET A 62 12.44 -18.39 -0.45
N TRP A 63 11.75 -17.32 -0.06
CA TRP A 63 10.81 -16.65 -0.95
C TRP A 63 11.53 -15.94 -2.10
N LYS A 64 10.98 -16.09 -3.31
CA LYS A 64 11.47 -15.50 -4.55
C LYS A 64 10.41 -14.60 -5.16
N LEU A 65 10.80 -13.75 -6.11
CA LEU A 65 9.88 -12.83 -6.81
C LEU A 65 8.64 -13.54 -7.38
N GLU A 66 8.79 -14.78 -7.83
CA GLU A 66 7.68 -15.58 -8.36
C GLU A 66 6.56 -15.84 -7.35
N HIS A 67 6.88 -15.94 -6.04
CA HIS A 67 5.87 -16.21 -5.00
C HIS A 67 4.97 -15.02 -4.70
N VAL A 68 5.38 -13.82 -5.13
CA VAL A 68 4.65 -12.55 -4.91
C VAL A 68 4.25 -11.89 -6.23
N LYS A 69 4.47 -12.58 -7.35
CA LYS A 69 4.18 -12.08 -8.68
C LYS A 69 2.70 -11.79 -8.82
N ASP A 70 2.38 -10.69 -9.50
CA ASP A 70 1.02 -10.26 -9.82
C ASP A 70 0.13 -9.92 -8.60
N LEU A 71 0.68 -9.94 -7.38
CA LEU A 71 -0.03 -9.43 -6.21
C LEU A 71 -0.14 -7.90 -6.28
N PRO A 72 -1.33 -7.31 -6.23
CA PRO A 72 -1.48 -5.87 -6.42
C PRO A 72 -1.08 -5.10 -5.15
N VAL A 73 -0.38 -3.99 -5.35
CA VAL A 73 -0.14 -2.98 -4.32
C VAL A 73 -1.16 -1.87 -4.51
N ASN A 74 -2.11 -1.77 -3.58
CA ASN A 74 -3.19 -0.79 -3.65
C ASN A 74 -3.17 0.13 -2.45
N SER A 75 -3.14 1.45 -2.69
CA SER A 75 -3.39 2.42 -1.63
C SER A 75 -4.88 2.40 -1.28
N PRO A 76 -5.24 2.17 0.00
CA PRO A 76 -6.62 2.30 0.45
C PRO A 76 -7.10 3.75 0.31
N LEU A 77 -6.21 4.74 0.44
CA LEU A 77 -6.55 6.15 0.33
C LEU A 77 -6.87 6.56 -1.10
N GLU A 78 -6.04 6.17 -2.07
CA GLU A 78 -6.30 6.45 -3.48
C GLU A 78 -7.54 5.70 -3.97
N GLY A 79 -7.70 4.43 -3.57
CA GLY A 79 -8.91 3.66 -3.83
C GLY A 79 -10.17 4.34 -3.28
N PHE A 80 -10.13 4.84 -2.05
CA PHE A 80 -11.26 5.56 -1.46
C PHE A 80 -11.55 6.89 -2.15
N ARG A 81 -10.52 7.63 -2.59
CA ARG A 81 -10.68 8.90 -3.30
C ARG A 81 -11.24 8.74 -4.71
N ALA A 82 -10.96 7.62 -5.36
CA ALA A 82 -11.47 7.31 -6.69
C ALA A 82 -12.99 7.04 -6.72
N LEU A 83 -13.59 6.72 -5.56
CA LEU A 83 -15.02 6.47 -5.43
C LEU A 83 -15.86 7.76 -5.62
N SER A 84 -17.03 7.63 -6.23
CA SER A 84 -18.02 8.70 -6.29
C SER A 84 -18.50 9.11 -4.89
N PRO A 85 -19.09 10.30 -4.70
CA PRO A 85 -19.60 10.73 -3.40
C PRO A 85 -20.56 9.71 -2.75
N LYS A 86 -21.46 9.11 -3.54
CA LYS A 86 -22.41 8.10 -3.08
C LYS A 86 -21.71 6.81 -2.63
N GLU A 87 -20.72 6.34 -3.39
CA GLU A 87 -19.95 5.14 -3.05
C GLU A 87 -19.08 5.37 -1.80
N ARG A 88 -18.49 6.56 -1.65
CA ARG A 88 -17.75 6.94 -0.45
C ARG A 88 -18.62 6.92 0.80
N GLU A 89 -19.84 7.44 0.72
CA GLU A 89 -20.78 7.43 1.83
C GLU A 89 -21.16 5.99 2.23
N ALA A 90 -21.46 5.15 1.24
CA ALA A 90 -21.76 3.74 1.46
C ALA A 90 -20.57 2.99 2.10
N ALA A 91 -19.36 3.16 1.57
CA ALA A 91 -18.15 2.55 2.12
C ALA A 91 -17.86 3.02 3.56
N ALA A 92 -18.02 4.31 3.84
CA ALA A 92 -17.87 4.86 5.19
C ALA A 92 -18.92 4.31 6.17
N ALA A 93 -20.18 4.13 5.71
CA ALA A 93 -21.23 3.52 6.53
C ALA A 93 -20.91 2.05 6.86
N THR A 94 -20.44 1.27 5.89
CA THR A 94 -19.99 -0.12 6.12
C THR A 94 -18.84 -0.18 7.13
N TYR A 95 -17.83 0.69 6.99
CA TYR A 95 -16.71 0.73 7.93
C TYR A 95 -17.16 1.08 9.36
N ARG A 96 -18.05 2.07 9.52
CA ARG A 96 -18.62 2.47 10.82
C ARG A 96 -19.45 1.38 11.49
N ALA A 97 -20.12 0.53 10.71
CA ALA A 97 -20.86 -0.61 11.24
C ALA A 97 -19.92 -1.66 11.89
N GLY A 98 -18.62 -1.62 11.58
CA GLY A 98 -17.62 -2.52 12.11
C GLY A 98 -17.71 -3.93 11.54
N TYR A 99 -16.97 -4.86 12.12
CA TYR A 99 -16.99 -6.28 11.76
C TYR A 99 -16.98 -7.16 13.00
N LYS A 100 -17.59 -8.34 12.88
CA LYS A 100 -17.61 -9.33 13.95
C LYS A 100 -16.32 -10.16 13.90
N ILE A 101 -15.45 -10.00 14.89
CA ILE A 101 -14.29 -10.86 15.07
C ILE A 101 -14.80 -12.25 15.45
N ARG A 102 -14.45 -13.26 14.65
CA ARG A 102 -14.64 -14.67 15.02
C ARG A 102 -13.35 -15.12 15.72
N PRO A 103 -13.40 -15.48 17.01
CA PRO A 103 -12.24 -16.05 17.67
C PRO A 103 -11.83 -17.35 16.96
N ILE A 104 -10.52 -17.60 16.96
CA ILE A 104 -9.90 -18.85 16.49
C ILE A 104 -10.12 -19.93 17.56
#